data_AF-A0A844CWG1-F1
#
_entry.id   AF-A0A844CWG1-F1
#
_cell.length_a   1.000
_cell.length_b   1.000
_cell.length_c   1.000
_cell.angle_alpha   90.00
_cell.angle_beta   90.00
_cell.angle_gamma   90.00
#
_symmetry.space_group_name_H-M   'P 1'
#
loop_
_entity.id
_entity.type
_entity.pdbx_description
1 polymer ?
#
loop_
_entity_poly.entity_id
_entity_poly.type
_entity_poly.pdbx_seq_one_letter_code
_entity_poly.pdbx_strand_id
1 'polypeptide(L)'
;MARTGLTKSEVKASRDQLLAEGRYPSVDAVRHVLGTGSKSTIHRYLKELSDDDSHPGIKRDDTARSLQTMVEQLASQLHDDAERRYRALYAEHQQALREKEDELDALRATIERLTARVEELEIDAYAAQPHDHGFGDFSHLQASSRGGLNDSTPFSMVLSGGRSSVFDVDSRQIQLTPRAYPG
;
A
#
# COMPACT_ATOMS: atom_id res chain seq x y z
N MET A 1 63.82 10.76 54.26
CA MET A 1 64.21 10.81 52.83
C MET A 1 63.15 10.05 52.03
N ALA A 2 62.31 10.78 51.30
CA ALA A 2 61.23 10.18 50.53
C ALA A 2 61.81 9.38 49.36
N ARG A 3 61.66 8.05 49.38
CA ARG A 3 61.91 7.20 48.22
C ARG A 3 60.78 7.47 47.22
N THR A 4 60.89 8.53 46.44
CA THR A 4 60.01 8.78 45.28
C THR A 4 60.34 7.77 44.20
N GLY A 5 59.83 6.55 44.39
CA GLY A 5 59.89 5.49 43.40
C GLY A 5 58.85 5.70 42.32
N LEU A 6 59.22 5.32 41.09
CA LEU A 6 58.38 5.19 39.90
C LEU A 6 56.91 4.90 40.20
N THR A 7 55.99 5.70 39.66
CA THR A 7 54.55 5.56 39.86
C THR A 7 53.86 4.79 38.72
N LYS A 8 52.75 4.10 39.02
CA LYS A 8 51.94 3.38 38.01
C LYS A 8 51.40 4.32 36.92
N SER A 9 51.09 5.57 37.27
CA SER A 9 50.61 6.60 36.34
C SER A 9 51.65 7.01 35.30
N GLU A 10 52.92 7.14 35.70
CA GLU A 10 54.02 7.46 34.78
C GLU A 10 54.25 6.32 33.77
N VAL A 11 54.23 5.07 34.26
CA VAL A 11 54.32 3.87 33.40
C VAL A 11 53.16 3.81 32.40
N LYS A 12 51.94 4.18 32.84
CA LYS A 12 50.76 4.24 31.97
C LYS A 12 50.92 5.30 30.87
N ALA A 13 51.33 6.52 31.22
CA ALA A 13 51.52 7.60 30.26
C ALA A 13 52.56 7.25 29.19
N SER A 14 53.70 6.66 29.59
CA SER A 14 54.74 6.24 28.64
C SER A 14 54.31 5.06 27.76
N ARG A 15 53.53 4.11 28.30
CA ARG A 15 52.92 3.04 27.50
C ARG A 15 51.97 3.62 26.45
N ASP A 16 51.10 4.54 26.85
CA ASP A 16 50.10 5.14 25.98
C ASP A 16 50.76 6.00 24.88
N GLN A 17 51.86 6.69 25.20
CA GLN A 17 52.70 7.39 24.22
C GLN A 17 53.31 6.42 23.20
N LEU A 18 53.88 5.29 23.64
CA LEU A 18 54.44 4.28 22.73
C LEU A 18 53.38 3.67 21.81
N LEU A 19 52.17 3.43 22.34
CA LEU A 19 51.02 2.95 21.56
C LEU A 19 50.55 3.99 20.54
N ALA A 20 50.51 5.28 20.90
CA ALA A 20 50.17 6.36 19.97
C ALA A 20 51.20 6.51 18.83
N GLU A 21 52.46 6.19 19.10
CA GLU A 21 53.54 6.11 18.10
C GLU A 21 53.55 4.80 17.31
N GLY A 22 52.61 3.88 17.57
CA GLY A 22 52.51 2.58 16.89
C GLY A 22 53.60 1.57 17.28
N ARG A 23 54.32 1.80 18.38
CA ARG A 23 55.39 0.93 18.87
C ARG A 23 54.89 0.00 19.98
N TYR A 24 55.36 -1.24 19.97
CA TYR A 24 54.97 -2.21 21.01
C TYR A 24 55.56 -1.80 22.37
N PRO A 25 54.75 -1.63 23.44
CA PRO A 25 55.21 -1.21 24.75
C PRO A 25 55.92 -2.37 25.48
N SER A 26 57.19 -2.62 25.13
CA SER A 26 58.05 -3.53 25.87
C SER A 26 58.60 -2.86 27.14
N VAL A 27 59.01 -3.67 28.12
CA VAL A 27 59.61 -3.16 29.38
C VAL A 27 60.80 -2.23 29.10
N ASP A 28 61.63 -2.59 28.12
CA ASP A 28 62.83 -1.82 27.78
C ASP A 28 62.47 -0.55 26.96
N ALA A 29 61.42 -0.60 26.14
CA ALA A 29 60.90 0.58 25.43
C ALA A 29 60.30 1.61 26.39
N VAL A 30 59.49 1.15 27.35
CA VAL A 30 58.90 2.00 28.39
C VAL A 30 60.00 2.60 29.29
N ARG A 31 61.02 1.80 29.62
CA ARG A 31 62.20 2.28 30.36
C ARG A 31 63.01 3.32 29.59
N HIS A 32 63.10 3.20 28.26
CA HIS A 32 63.77 4.20 27.43
C HIS A 32 63.04 5.55 27.44
N VAL A 33 61.70 5.53 27.46
CA VAL A 33 60.87 6.75 27.54
C VAL A 33 60.91 7.37 28.95
N LEU A 34 60.85 6.55 30.00
CA LEU A 34 60.86 7.02 31.41
C LEU A 34 62.26 7.38 31.93
N GLY A 35 63.31 6.80 31.35
CA GLY A 35 64.70 6.93 31.81
C GLY A 35 65.02 6.28 33.15
N THR A 36 64.01 5.96 33.98
CA THR A 36 64.17 5.45 35.35
C THR A 36 63.24 4.28 35.63
N GLY A 37 63.52 3.54 36.70
CA GLY A 37 62.78 2.34 37.09
C GLY A 37 63.53 1.05 36.80
N SER A 38 63.35 0.07 37.68
CA SER A 38 63.90 -1.28 37.50
C SER A 38 63.01 -2.07 36.53
N LYS A 39 63.63 -3.00 35.80
CA LYS A 39 62.93 -3.88 34.85
C LYS A 39 61.78 -4.64 35.52
N SER A 40 61.95 -5.07 36.78
CA SER A 40 60.93 -5.78 37.55
C SER A 40 59.76 -4.88 37.96
N THR A 41 60.01 -3.62 38.35
CA THR A 41 58.94 -2.69 38.73
C THR A 41 58.11 -2.25 37.52
N ILE A 42 58.76 -1.95 36.39
CA ILE A 42 58.07 -1.61 35.13
C ILE A 42 57.25 -2.82 34.65
N HIS A 43 57.82 -4.02 34.64
CA HIS A 43 57.10 -5.24 34.26
C HIS A 43 55.87 -5.49 35.15
N ARG A 44 56.00 -5.32 36.47
CA ARG A 44 54.87 -5.42 37.41
C ARG A 44 53.76 -4.43 37.07
N TYR A 45 54.11 -3.15 36.89
CA TYR A 45 53.10 -2.12 36.58
C TYR A 45 52.47 -2.30 35.20
N LEU A 46 53.22 -2.75 34.19
CA LEU A 46 52.65 -3.10 32.89
C LEU A 46 51.65 -4.25 32.99
N LYS A 47 51.96 -5.29 33.78
CA LYS A 47 51.03 -6.39 34.02
C LYS A 47 49.77 -5.94 34.75
N GLU A 48 49.91 -5.16 35.82
CA GLU A 48 48.77 -4.62 36.56
C GLU A 48 47.88 -3.70 35.70
N LEU A 49 48.47 -2.95 34.76
CA LEU A 49 47.71 -2.14 33.80
C LEU A 49 46.98 -3.00 32.76
N SER A 50 47.59 -4.09 32.29
CA SER A 50 46.94 -5.05 31.39
C SER A 50 45.79 -5.82 32.08
N ASP A 51 45.93 -6.12 33.37
CA ASP A 51 44.89 -6.78 34.18
C ASP A 51 43.73 -5.82 34.47
N ASP A 52 44.01 -4.53 34.76
CA ASP A 52 42.98 -3.47 34.85
C ASP A 52 42.26 -3.27 33.49
N ASP A 53 43.01 -3.26 32.39
CA ASP A 53 42.49 -3.17 31.02
C ASP A 53 41.84 -4.48 30.53
N SER A 54 41.78 -5.55 31.33
CA SER A 54 40.99 -6.77 31.04
C SER A 54 39.55 -6.72 31.58
N HIS A 55 39.25 -5.78 32.48
CA HIS A 55 37.87 -5.48 32.94
C HIS A 55 36.92 -4.75 31.94
N PRO A 56 37.35 -4.11 30.82
CA PRO A 56 36.45 -3.59 29.81
C PRO A 56 35.77 -4.70 29.00
N GLY A 57 36.20 -5.97 29.09
CA GLY A 57 35.47 -7.10 28.52
C GLY A 57 34.06 -7.23 29.09
N ILE A 58 33.92 -7.11 30.42
CA ILE A 58 32.63 -7.17 31.12
C ILE A 58 31.74 -5.99 30.70
N LYS A 59 32.31 -4.77 30.62
CA LYS A 59 31.58 -3.58 30.15
C LYS A 59 31.14 -3.71 28.70
N ARG A 60 31.98 -4.28 27.82
CA ARG A 60 31.63 -4.54 26.42
C ARG A 60 30.52 -5.58 26.31
N ASP A 61 30.57 -6.64 27.10
CA ASP A 61 29.52 -7.67 27.12
C ASP A 61 28.19 -7.13 27.64
N ASP A 62 28.21 -6.25 28.65
CA ASP A 62 27.00 -5.60 29.15
C ASP A 62 26.41 -4.63 28.11
N THR A 63 27.26 -3.89 27.39
CA THR A 63 26.79 -3.06 26.26
C THR A 63 26.23 -3.90 25.11
N ALA A 64 26.87 -5.03 24.79
CA ALA A 64 26.39 -5.95 23.75
C ALA A 64 25.03 -6.55 24.12
N ARG A 65 24.86 -7.01 25.37
CA ARG A 65 23.57 -7.49 25.88
C ARG A 65 22.49 -6.41 25.83
N SER A 66 22.81 -5.19 26.25
CA SER A 66 21.86 -4.06 26.20
C SER A 66 21.41 -3.75 24.77
N LEU A 67 22.35 -3.70 23.82
CA LEU A 67 22.04 -3.50 22.40
C LEU A 67 21.18 -4.64 21.85
N GLN A 68 21.49 -5.88 22.21
CA GLN A 68 20.73 -7.05 21.77
C GLN A 68 19.28 -6.98 22.27
N THR A 69 19.06 -6.64 23.54
CA THR A 69 17.70 -6.44 24.08
C THR A 69 16.94 -5.33 23.35
N MET A 70 17.59 -4.20 23.04
CA MET A 70 16.95 -3.12 22.29
C MET A 70 16.57 -3.55 20.88
N VAL A 71 17.43 -4.31 20.18
CA VAL A 71 17.16 -4.83 18.84
C VAL A 71 16.01 -5.85 18.88
N GLU A 72 15.98 -6.73 19.88
CA GLU A 72 14.88 -7.69 20.06
C GLU A 72 13.55 -6.99 20.32
N GLN A 73 13.54 -5.95 21.18
CA GLN A 73 12.35 -5.14 21.43
C GLN A 73 11.87 -4.43 20.16
N LEU A 74 12.78 -3.83 19.39
CA LEU A 74 12.43 -3.14 18.16
C LEU A 74 11.92 -4.12 17.09
N ALA A 75 12.53 -5.30 16.99
CA ALA A 75 12.07 -6.34 16.07
C ALA A 75 10.66 -6.81 16.42
N SER A 76 10.37 -7.02 17.71
CA SER A 76 9.03 -7.37 18.18
C SER A 76 8.02 -6.26 17.84
N GLN A 77 8.35 -5.00 18.15
CA GLN A 77 7.47 -3.87 17.85
C GLN A 77 7.19 -3.72 16.35
N LEU A 78 8.22 -3.88 15.51
CA LEU A 78 8.07 -3.83 14.06
C LEU A 78 7.18 -4.96 13.54
N HIS A 79 7.32 -6.16 14.10
CA HIS A 79 6.48 -7.30 13.74
C HIS A 79 5.01 -7.05 14.13
N ASP A 80 4.78 -6.55 15.34
CA ASP A 80 3.43 -6.21 15.81
C ASP A 80 2.80 -5.10 14.97
N ASP A 81 3.57 -4.10 14.55
CA ASP A 81 3.10 -3.02 13.67
C ASP A 81 2.78 -3.54 12.27
N ALA A 82 3.62 -4.41 11.72
CA ALA A 82 3.40 -5.03 10.42
C ALA A 82 2.14 -5.90 10.45
N GLU A 83 1.96 -6.72 11.49
CA GLU A 83 0.79 -7.57 11.69
C GLU A 83 -0.49 -6.73 11.85
N ARG A 84 -0.42 -5.61 12.60
CA ARG A 84 -1.55 -4.66 12.72
C ARG A 84 -1.93 -4.05 11.38
N ARG A 85 -0.95 -3.58 10.60
CA ARG A 85 -1.19 -3.03 9.26
C ARG A 85 -1.76 -4.08 8.30
N TYR A 86 -1.22 -5.29 8.34
CA TYR A 86 -1.70 -6.41 7.54
C TYR A 86 -3.16 -6.74 7.86
N ARG A 87 -3.51 -6.83 9.16
CA ARG A 87 -4.91 -7.08 9.57
C ARG A 87 -5.86 -5.98 9.14
N ALA A 88 -5.45 -4.72 9.23
CA ALA A 88 -6.25 -3.59 8.77
C ALA A 88 -6.51 -3.67 7.25
N LEU A 89 -5.45 -3.84 6.46
CA LEU A 89 -5.55 -4.01 5.01
C LEU A 89 -6.40 -5.24 4.64
N TYR A 90 -6.22 -6.35 5.34
CA TYR A 90 -7.00 -7.56 5.10
C TYR A 90 -8.48 -7.33 5.40
N ALA A 91 -8.81 -6.62 6.48
CA ALA A 91 -10.19 -6.28 6.82
C ALA A 91 -10.82 -5.35 5.76
N GLU A 92 -10.10 -4.32 5.32
CA GLU A 92 -10.54 -3.42 4.24
C GLU A 92 -10.77 -4.18 2.93
N HIS A 93 -9.84 -5.06 2.55
CA HIS A 93 -9.99 -5.91 1.37
C HIS A 93 -11.20 -6.85 1.47
N GLN A 94 -11.42 -7.45 2.64
CA GLN A 94 -12.59 -8.31 2.88
C GLN A 94 -13.90 -7.52 2.79
N GLN A 95 -13.92 -6.29 3.29
CA GLN A 95 -15.08 -5.40 3.14
C GLN A 95 -15.33 -5.05 1.68
N ALA A 96 -14.29 -4.64 0.95
CA ALA A 96 -14.41 -4.32 -0.47
C ALA A 96 -14.87 -5.52 -1.31
N LEU A 97 -14.42 -6.74 -0.97
CA LEU A 97 -14.91 -7.95 -1.63
C LEU A 97 -16.40 -8.18 -1.38
N ARG A 98 -16.86 -8.03 -0.13
CA ARG A 98 -18.29 -8.16 0.21
C ARG A 98 -19.14 -7.13 -0.51
N GLU A 99 -18.70 -5.87 -0.54
CA GLU A 99 -19.41 -4.81 -1.28
C GLU A 99 -19.53 -5.16 -2.78
N LYS A 100 -18.48 -5.72 -3.37
CA LYS A 100 -18.52 -6.16 -4.78
C LYS A 100 -19.41 -7.39 -4.98
N GLU A 101 -19.42 -8.33 -4.05
CA GLU A 101 -20.32 -9.48 -4.06
C GLU A 101 -21.79 -9.02 -3.96
N ASP A 102 -22.10 -8.11 -3.05
CA ASP A 102 -23.43 -7.51 -2.89
C ASP A 102 -23.87 -6.76 -4.16
N GLU A 103 -22.97 -5.98 -4.77
CA GLU A 103 -23.23 -5.32 -6.06
C GLU A 103 -23.51 -6.33 -7.17
N LEU A 104 -22.73 -7.41 -7.26
CA LEU A 104 -22.93 -8.46 -8.27
C LEU A 104 -24.27 -9.16 -8.07
N ASP A 105 -24.67 -9.45 -6.84
CA ASP A 105 -25.94 -10.08 -6.54
C ASP A 105 -27.13 -9.14 -6.83
N ALA A 106 -27.00 -7.85 -6.53
CA ALA A 106 -27.98 -6.85 -6.92
C ALA A 106 -28.13 -6.73 -8.45
N LEU A 107 -27.01 -6.78 -9.17
CA LEU A 107 -27.01 -6.77 -10.64
C LEU A 107 -27.64 -8.05 -11.21
N ARG A 108 -27.33 -9.22 -10.64
CA ARG A 108 -27.95 -10.51 -11.03
C ARG A 108 -29.46 -10.46 -10.82
N ALA A 109 -29.93 -10.01 -9.66
CA ALA A 109 -31.36 -9.85 -9.39
C ALA A 109 -32.03 -8.85 -10.36
N THR A 110 -31.31 -7.81 -10.77
CA THR A 110 -31.82 -6.85 -11.76
C THR A 110 -31.92 -7.49 -13.15
N ILE A 111 -30.91 -8.27 -13.56
CA ILE A 111 -30.94 -9.03 -14.81
C ILE A 111 -32.12 -9.99 -14.81
N GLU A 112 -32.29 -10.80 -13.75
CA GLU A 112 -33.42 -11.74 -13.63
C GLU A 112 -34.78 -11.04 -13.72
N ARG A 113 -34.92 -9.87 -13.08
CA ARG A 113 -36.16 -9.08 -13.16
C ARG A 113 -36.41 -8.57 -14.59
N LEU A 114 -35.36 -8.08 -15.25
CA LEU A 114 -35.47 -7.57 -16.62
C LEU A 114 -35.76 -8.70 -17.62
N THR A 115 -35.13 -9.86 -17.48
CA THR A 115 -35.40 -11.03 -18.33
C THR A 115 -36.84 -11.50 -18.15
N ALA A 116 -37.34 -11.61 -16.92
CA ALA A 116 -38.73 -11.96 -16.67
C ALA A 116 -39.71 -10.93 -17.28
N ARG A 117 -39.37 -9.63 -17.21
CA ARG A 117 -40.19 -8.58 -17.82
C ARG A 117 -40.19 -8.64 -19.34
N VAL A 118 -39.06 -8.98 -19.96
CA VAL A 118 -38.98 -9.18 -21.42
C VAL A 118 -39.82 -10.39 -21.82
N GLU A 119 -39.71 -11.52 -21.12
CA GLU A 119 -40.53 -12.72 -21.38
C GLU A 119 -42.04 -12.41 -21.27
N GLU A 120 -42.46 -11.66 -20.25
CA GLU A 120 -43.86 -11.23 -20.09
C GLU A 120 -44.32 -10.37 -21.27
N LEU A 121 -43.51 -9.40 -21.71
CA LEU A 121 -43.83 -8.55 -22.86
C LEU A 121 -43.83 -9.34 -24.17
N GLU A 122 -42.98 -10.34 -24.33
CA GLU A 122 -42.98 -11.23 -25.50
C GLU A 122 -44.26 -12.09 -25.54
N ILE A 123 -44.72 -12.59 -24.39
CA ILE A 123 -45.98 -13.32 -24.26
C ILE A 123 -47.17 -12.40 -24.58
N ASP A 124 -47.19 -11.19 -24.01
CA ASP A 124 -48.24 -10.19 -24.27
C ASP A 124 -48.27 -9.78 -25.75
N ALA A 125 -47.10 -9.58 -26.37
CA ALA A 125 -46.98 -9.26 -27.79
C ALA A 125 -47.46 -10.42 -28.68
N TYR A 126 -47.19 -11.67 -28.30
CA TYR A 126 -47.71 -12.85 -29.00
C TYR A 126 -49.22 -13.00 -28.83
N ALA A 127 -49.76 -12.75 -27.63
CA ALA A 127 -51.19 -12.79 -27.36
C ALA A 127 -51.97 -11.63 -28.02
N ALA A 128 -51.33 -10.48 -28.21
CA ALA A 128 -51.89 -9.32 -28.89
C ALA A 128 -51.78 -9.39 -30.43
N GLN A 129 -51.10 -10.39 -30.99
CA GLN A 129 -51.21 -10.70 -32.42
C GLN A 129 -52.58 -11.32 -32.69
N PRO A 130 -53.50 -10.67 -33.43
CA PRO A 130 -54.71 -11.32 -33.87
C PRO A 130 -54.32 -12.49 -34.78
N HIS A 131 -54.50 -13.71 -34.29
CA HIS A 131 -54.55 -14.90 -35.13
C HIS A 131 -55.82 -14.85 -35.98
N ASP A 132 -55.81 -14.07 -37.05
CA ASP A 132 -56.66 -14.38 -38.21
C ASP A 132 -56.19 -13.71 -39.49
N HIS A 133 -55.07 -14.15 -40.06
CA HIS A 133 -54.85 -13.99 -41.50
C HIS A 133 -54.42 -15.34 -42.09
N GLY A 134 -55.34 -16.31 -42.01
CA GLY A 134 -55.36 -17.37 -43.01
C GLY A 134 -55.49 -16.75 -44.40
N PHE A 135 -54.80 -17.33 -45.38
CA PHE A 135 -54.89 -16.99 -46.79
C PHE A 135 -56.34 -16.67 -47.22
N GLY A 136 -56.71 -15.39 -47.34
CA GLY A 136 -58.00 -14.95 -47.89
C GLY A 136 -58.90 -14.04 -47.06
N ASP A 137 -58.40 -13.19 -46.15
CA ASP A 137 -59.25 -12.09 -45.65
C ASP A 137 -59.40 -10.98 -46.70
N PHE A 138 -60.49 -11.06 -47.45
CA PHE A 138 -60.88 -10.09 -48.49
C PHE A 138 -61.86 -9.02 -47.96
N SER A 139 -62.07 -8.94 -46.64
CA SER A 139 -62.96 -7.94 -46.02
C SER A 139 -62.54 -6.49 -46.31
N HIS A 140 -61.23 -6.24 -46.46
CA HIS A 140 -60.69 -4.93 -46.83
C HIS A 140 -60.85 -4.56 -48.31
N LEU A 141 -61.12 -5.51 -49.21
CA LEU A 141 -61.28 -5.20 -50.64
C LEU A 141 -62.64 -4.56 -50.96
N GLN A 142 -63.68 -4.87 -50.17
CA GLN A 142 -64.99 -4.25 -50.36
C GLN A 142 -65.09 -2.84 -49.75
N ALA A 143 -64.13 -2.44 -48.91
CA ALA A 143 -64.10 -1.10 -48.31
C ALA A 143 -63.39 -0.04 -49.16
N SER A 144 -62.77 -0.42 -50.29
CA SER A 144 -61.97 0.49 -51.13
C SER A 144 -62.77 1.26 -52.20
N SER A 145 -64.06 1.51 -51.96
CA SER A 145 -64.83 2.48 -52.75
C SER A 145 -65.54 3.46 -51.84
N ARG A 146 -64.83 4.57 -51.58
CA ARG A 146 -65.23 5.81 -50.88
C ARG A 146 -64.88 5.88 -49.40
N GLY A 147 -63.74 6.52 -49.11
CA GLY A 147 -63.48 7.11 -47.81
C GLY A 147 -62.01 6.95 -47.40
N GLY A 148 -61.26 8.04 -47.42
CA GLY A 148 -59.89 8.07 -46.91
C GLY A 148 -59.86 7.70 -45.43
N LEU A 149 -59.08 6.68 -45.09
CA LEU A 149 -58.74 6.32 -43.73
C LEU A 149 -57.22 6.26 -43.64
N ASN A 150 -56.71 7.01 -42.67
CA ASN A 150 -55.29 7.14 -42.35
C ASN A 150 -54.79 5.82 -41.78
N ASP A 151 -54.22 4.96 -42.61
CA ASP A 151 -53.44 3.83 -42.11
C ASP A 151 -52.17 4.36 -41.44
N SER A 152 -52.16 4.41 -40.11
CA SER A 152 -51.01 4.77 -39.28
C SER A 152 -50.01 3.63 -39.22
N THR A 153 -49.46 3.23 -40.37
CA THR A 153 -48.29 2.36 -40.41
C THR A 153 -47.03 3.21 -40.21
N PRO A 154 -45.96 2.68 -39.58
CA PRO A 154 -44.70 3.42 -39.42
C PRO A 154 -44.10 3.85 -40.76
N PHE A 155 -44.43 3.15 -41.85
CA PHE A 155 -44.04 3.51 -43.22
C PHE A 155 -44.87 4.66 -43.82
N SER A 156 -46.16 4.79 -43.46
CA SER A 156 -46.99 5.91 -43.94
C SER A 156 -46.56 7.24 -43.32
N MET A 157 -46.11 7.23 -42.06
CA MET A 157 -45.61 8.41 -41.35
C MET A 157 -44.34 9.00 -42.01
N VAL A 158 -43.51 8.15 -42.61
CA VAL A 158 -42.28 8.56 -43.33
C VAL A 158 -42.61 9.09 -44.74
N LEU A 159 -43.63 8.54 -45.39
CA LEU A 159 -44.05 8.97 -46.74
C LEU A 159 -44.92 10.23 -46.74
N SER A 160 -45.64 10.54 -45.65
CA SER A 160 -46.49 11.73 -45.54
C SER A 160 -45.81 12.94 -44.87
N GLY A 161 -44.61 12.77 -44.30
CA GLY A 161 -43.97 13.76 -43.41
C GLY A 161 -42.95 14.69 -44.06
N GLY A 162 -43.03 14.95 -45.35
CA GLY A 162 -42.15 15.87 -46.06
C GLY A 162 -42.48 17.35 -45.87
N ARG A 163 -42.94 17.85 -44.70
CA ARG A 163 -43.00 19.29 -44.37
C ARG A 163 -42.96 19.58 -42.86
N SER A 164 -41.90 20.29 -42.43
CA SER A 164 -41.86 21.22 -41.28
C SER A 164 -41.94 20.65 -39.85
N SER A 165 -40.78 20.31 -39.27
CA SER A 165 -40.42 20.86 -37.95
C SER A 165 -38.90 21.04 -37.88
N VAL A 166 -38.50 22.30 -37.80
CA VAL A 166 -37.15 22.71 -37.48
C VAL A 166 -36.91 22.28 -36.04
N PHE A 167 -36.08 21.27 -35.81
CA PHE A 167 -35.48 21.07 -34.50
C PHE A 167 -34.32 22.05 -34.37
N ASP A 168 -34.56 23.04 -33.52
CA ASP A 168 -33.62 24.06 -33.08
C ASP A 168 -32.40 23.40 -32.41
N VAL A 169 -31.22 23.61 -32.99
CA VAL A 169 -29.92 23.10 -32.49
C VAL A 169 -29.26 24.17 -31.62
N ASP A 170 -30.03 24.80 -30.73
CA ASP A 170 -29.47 25.73 -29.78
C ASP A 170 -30.30 25.72 -28.48
N SER A 171 -29.67 25.25 -27.39
CA SER A 171 -30.03 25.45 -25.96
C SER A 171 -30.01 24.17 -25.11
N ARG A 172 -28.82 23.57 -24.92
CA ARG A 172 -28.37 23.10 -23.59
C ARG A 172 -26.85 23.29 -23.49
N GLN A 173 -26.46 24.45 -22.98
CA GLN A 173 -25.10 24.69 -22.48
C GLN A 173 -24.76 23.62 -21.43
N ILE A 174 -23.94 22.65 -21.81
CA ILE A 174 -23.23 21.79 -20.85
C ILE A 174 -22.12 22.67 -20.28
N GLN A 175 -22.34 23.28 -19.12
CA GLN A 175 -21.27 23.92 -18.36
C GLN A 175 -20.37 22.82 -17.76
N LEU A 176 -19.29 22.50 -18.47
CA LEU A 176 -18.17 21.76 -17.92
C LEU A 176 -17.35 22.70 -17.03
N THR A 177 -17.59 22.68 -15.72
CA THR A 177 -16.67 23.29 -14.74
C THR A 177 -15.47 22.36 -14.52
N PRO A 178 -14.22 22.79 -14.77
CA PRO A 178 -13.06 22.00 -14.40
C PRO A 178 -12.86 22.03 -12.88
N ARG A 179 -12.93 20.85 -12.26
CA ARG A 179 -12.62 20.63 -10.84
C ARG A 179 -11.12 20.81 -10.61
N ALA A 180 -10.72 21.92 -10.01
CA ALA A 180 -9.36 22.14 -9.54
C ALA A 180 -9.08 21.28 -8.29
N TYR A 181 -7.98 20.53 -8.31
CA TYR A 181 -7.42 19.84 -7.14
C TYR A 181 -6.65 20.85 -6.28
N PRO A 182 -6.86 20.91 -4.96
CA PRO A 182 -5.95 21.63 -4.08
C PRO A 182 -4.73 20.75 -3.76
N GLY A 183 -3.54 21.34 -3.91
CA GLY A 183 -2.34 20.96 -3.16
C GLY A 183 -2.33 21.59 -1.78
#